data_AF-A3MXF4-F1
#
_entry.id   AF-A3MXF4-F1
#
_cell.length_a   1.000
_cell.length_b   1.000
_cell.length_c   1.000
_cell.angle_alpha   90.00
_cell.angle_beta   90.00
_cell.angle_gamma   90.00
#
_symmetry.space_group_name_H-M   'P 1'
#
loop_
_entity.id
_entity.type
_entity.pdbx_description
1 polymer ?
#
loop_
_entity_poly.entity_id
_entity_poly.type
_entity_poly.pdbx_seq_one_letter_code
_entity_poly.pdbx_strand_id
1 'polypeptide(L)'
;MMGGRLLHGAVLAIAVVLAALGVILITAQAPTVVVKYVNGNIPLDPAAPVWPTPIEVPLTSQQLTYPLPAAAETRSVYVSAVYNATHIAFLLTWQDSTRDVATPGGLDVFPDAVAIQFPVSRAQLPYICMGTVDNPVNIIYWKAGVGVENLVAGAGYGLSPQQREALGLQATPTSPVELLPQNAQVVQAYTTYAGGRWQVVIVRPLASVHPLMSSLASDFSAAFATWDGGKGERGGLKATSGWISFTLERPAAPARVETVTQAAPTTVTATQIVETSPTWAWVVIGVLIAVIAILLGLAFRRK
;
A
#
# COMPACT_ATOMS: atom_id res chain seq x y z
N MET A 1 -17.68 16.99 43.13
CA MET A 1 -18.33 16.45 41.91
C MET A 1 -18.78 17.56 40.95
N MET A 2 -17.89 18.49 40.56
CA MET A 2 -18.25 19.59 39.62
C MET A 2 -17.25 19.76 38.45
N GLY A 3 -16.08 19.12 38.47
CA GLY A 3 -15.04 19.29 37.44
C GLY A 3 -15.27 18.51 36.14
N GLY A 4 -15.94 17.35 36.19
CA GLY A 4 -16.13 16.50 34.99
C GLY A 4 -17.09 17.09 33.96
N ARG A 5 -18.16 17.77 34.40
CA ARG A 5 -19.14 18.40 33.50
C ARG A 5 -18.60 19.64 32.79
N LEU A 6 -17.71 20.38 33.45
CA LEU A 6 -17.03 21.54 32.88
C LEU A 6 -16.06 21.15 31.75
N LEU A 7 -15.38 20.01 31.88
CA LEU A 7 -14.43 19.52 30.89
C LEU A 7 -15.12 19.11 29.58
N HIS A 8 -16.25 18.38 29.66
CA HIS A 8 -17.02 17.99 28.48
C HIS A 8 -17.69 19.20 27.79
N GLY A 9 -18.15 20.19 28.58
CA GLY A 9 -18.68 21.44 28.05
C GLY A 9 -17.63 22.29 27.33
N ALA A 10 -16.40 22.34 27.86
CA ALA A 10 -15.29 23.07 27.24
C ALA A 10 -14.86 22.43 25.91
N VAL A 11 -14.79 21.10 25.83
CA VAL A 11 -14.44 20.38 24.58
C VAL A 11 -15.49 20.62 23.49
N LEU A 12 -16.78 20.57 23.84
CA LEU A 12 -17.85 20.86 22.89
C LEU A 12 -17.84 22.32 22.43
N ALA A 13 -17.58 23.26 23.33
CA ALA A 13 -17.46 24.68 22.99
C ALA A 13 -16.27 24.95 22.04
N ILE A 14 -15.13 24.28 22.26
CA ILE A 14 -13.96 24.38 21.36
C ILE A 14 -14.29 23.81 19.97
N ALA A 15 -14.96 22.66 19.89
CA ALA A 15 -15.36 22.06 18.61
C ALA A 15 -16.33 22.98 17.82
N VAL A 16 -17.29 23.61 18.52
CA VAL A 16 -18.23 24.57 17.91
C VAL A 16 -17.52 25.84 17.44
N VAL A 17 -16.57 26.36 18.22
CA VAL A 17 -15.76 27.53 17.84
C VAL A 17 -14.88 27.22 16.63
N LEU A 18 -14.23 26.05 16.59
CA LEU A 18 -13.44 25.62 15.43
C LEU A 18 -14.31 25.49 14.16
N ALA A 19 -15.51 24.90 14.28
CA ALA A 19 -16.46 24.81 13.17
C ALA A 19 -16.96 26.20 12.70
N ALA A 20 -17.26 27.11 13.63
CA ALA A 20 -17.70 28.48 13.32
C ALA A 20 -16.60 29.36 12.69
N LEU A 21 -15.33 29.07 12.99
CA LEU A 21 -14.16 29.70 12.37
C LEU A 21 -13.79 29.10 11.01
N GLY A 22 -14.59 28.15 10.49
CA GLY A 22 -14.33 27.51 9.21
C GLY A 22 -13.14 26.54 9.22
N VAL A 23 -12.74 26.05 10.40
CA VAL A 23 -11.72 25.01 10.52
C VAL A 23 -12.34 23.68 10.13
N ILE A 24 -12.24 23.34 8.84
CA ILE A 24 -12.67 22.05 8.32
C ILE A 24 -11.69 20.99 8.84
N LEU A 25 -12.20 20.00 9.60
CA LEU A 25 -11.45 18.78 9.86
C LEU A 25 -11.27 18.03 8.53
N ILE A 26 -10.13 18.23 7.88
CA ILE A 26 -9.74 17.42 6.73
C ILE A 26 -9.25 16.09 7.28
N THR A 27 -10.07 15.04 7.16
CA THR A 27 -9.58 13.67 7.34
C THR A 27 -8.91 13.24 6.05
N ALA A 28 -7.59 13.06 6.08
CA ALA A 28 -6.88 12.43 4.97
C ALA A 28 -7.17 10.92 5.01
N GLN A 29 -8.17 10.48 4.23
CA GLN A 29 -8.37 9.05 3.99
C GLN A 29 -7.22 8.59 3.09
N ALA A 30 -6.44 7.61 3.54
CA ALA A 30 -5.42 7.01 2.70
C ALA A 30 -6.08 6.41 1.45
N PRO A 31 -5.62 6.75 0.23
CA PRO A 31 -6.21 6.18 -0.98
C PRO A 31 -6.08 4.66 -0.90
N THR A 32 -7.22 3.98 -1.06
CA THR A 32 -7.29 2.51 -1.09
C THR A 32 -7.69 2.10 -2.50
N VAL A 33 -6.91 1.21 -3.10
CA VAL A 33 -7.19 0.67 -4.44
C VAL A 33 -7.96 -0.62 -4.30
N VAL A 34 -9.17 -0.67 -4.86
CA VAL A 34 -9.92 -1.93 -4.96
C VAL A 34 -9.41 -2.72 -6.15
N VAL A 35 -8.95 -3.95 -5.90
CA VAL A 35 -8.51 -4.88 -6.95
C VAL A 35 -9.71 -5.69 -7.39
N LYS A 36 -10.24 -5.36 -8.57
CA LYS A 36 -11.47 -5.98 -9.10
C LYS A 36 -11.22 -7.44 -9.49
N TYR A 37 -12.11 -8.34 -9.11
CA TYR A 37 -12.03 -9.73 -9.56
C TYR A 37 -12.58 -9.86 -10.99
N VAL A 38 -11.88 -10.61 -11.83
CA VAL A 38 -12.32 -10.95 -13.19
C VAL A 38 -12.41 -12.46 -13.36
N ASN A 39 -13.54 -12.92 -13.89
CA ASN A 39 -13.72 -14.32 -14.26
C ASN A 39 -13.16 -14.52 -15.68
N GLY A 40 -12.02 -15.22 -15.79
CA GLY A 40 -11.36 -15.50 -17.06
C GLY A 40 -9.99 -14.85 -17.18
N ASN A 41 -9.62 -14.46 -18.41
CA ASN A 41 -8.29 -13.95 -18.72
C ASN A 41 -8.07 -12.53 -18.21
N ILE A 42 -6.83 -12.26 -17.79
CA ILE A 42 -6.38 -10.92 -17.42
C ILE A 42 -6.33 -10.02 -18.66
N PRO A 43 -6.84 -8.77 -18.60
CA PRO A 43 -6.69 -7.81 -19.69
C PRO A 43 -5.23 -7.42 -19.89
N LEU A 44 -4.78 -7.45 -21.15
CA LEU A 44 -3.45 -6.99 -21.54
C LEU A 44 -3.49 -5.59 -22.19
N ASP A 45 -4.65 -5.21 -22.72
CA ASP A 45 -4.90 -3.91 -23.32
C ASP A 45 -5.25 -2.86 -22.25
N PRO A 46 -4.49 -1.75 -22.13
CA PRO A 46 -4.83 -0.64 -21.25
C PRO A 46 -6.22 -0.03 -21.50
N ALA A 47 -6.76 -0.12 -22.72
CA ALA A 47 -8.05 0.43 -23.09
C ALA A 47 -9.24 -0.53 -22.82
N ALA A 48 -8.97 -1.74 -22.31
CA ALA A 48 -10.02 -2.71 -22.04
C ALA A 48 -11.07 -2.17 -21.03
N PRO A 49 -12.38 -2.33 -21.29
CA PRO A 49 -13.44 -1.77 -20.44
C PRO A 49 -13.56 -2.43 -19.06
N VAL A 50 -12.77 -3.48 -18.79
CA VAL A 50 -12.83 -4.24 -17.54
C VAL A 50 -12.15 -3.51 -16.38
N TRP A 51 -11.21 -2.61 -16.65
CA TRP A 51 -10.46 -1.85 -15.65
C TRP A 51 -11.41 -1.04 -14.75
N PRO A 52 -11.28 -1.12 -13.41
CA PRO A 52 -12.04 -0.25 -12.52
C PRO A 52 -11.58 1.21 -12.65
N THR A 53 -12.33 2.13 -12.07
CA THR A 53 -11.94 3.55 -12.02
C THR A 53 -10.55 3.69 -11.36
N PRO A 54 -9.59 4.36 -12.02
CA PRO A 54 -8.26 4.52 -11.46
C PRO A 54 -8.29 5.42 -10.22
N ILE A 55 -7.46 5.06 -9.24
CA ILE A 55 -7.16 5.88 -8.08
C ILE A 55 -5.90 6.70 -8.36
N GLU A 56 -5.97 8.00 -8.08
CA GLU A 56 -4.81 8.89 -8.15
C GLU A 56 -3.88 8.66 -6.96
N VAL A 57 -2.62 8.36 -7.24
CA VAL A 57 -1.56 8.22 -6.24
C VAL A 57 -0.58 9.39 -6.40
N PRO A 58 -0.49 10.29 -5.41
CA PRO A 58 0.45 11.41 -5.47
C PRO A 58 1.89 10.91 -5.32
N LEU A 59 2.78 11.52 -6.10
CA LEU A 59 4.21 11.27 -6.13
C LEU A 59 4.95 12.58 -5.87
N THR A 60 5.99 12.51 -5.05
CA THR A 60 6.87 13.64 -4.78
C THR A 60 8.28 13.31 -5.25
N SER A 61 8.90 14.21 -6.01
CA SER A 61 10.30 14.07 -6.42
C SER A 61 11.23 13.97 -5.22
N GLN A 62 12.14 12.99 -5.26
CA GLN A 62 13.17 12.85 -4.23
C GLN A 62 14.23 13.94 -4.39
N GLN A 63 14.45 14.72 -3.34
CA GLN A 63 15.43 15.81 -3.30
C GLN A 63 16.75 15.43 -2.59
N LEU A 64 17.11 14.14 -2.60
CA LEU A 64 18.25 13.63 -1.81
C LEU A 64 19.47 13.23 -2.65
N THR A 65 19.40 13.31 -3.99
CA THR A 65 20.50 12.92 -4.88
C THR A 65 21.03 14.14 -5.63
N TYR A 66 22.35 14.35 -5.60
CA TYR A 66 23.00 15.43 -6.35
C TYR A 66 23.17 15.07 -7.85
N PRO A 67 23.08 16.07 -8.76
CA PRO A 67 22.78 17.48 -8.51
C PRO A 67 21.32 17.67 -8.08
N LEU A 68 21.11 18.52 -7.06
CA LEU A 68 19.77 18.78 -6.52
C LEU A 68 18.87 19.35 -7.63
N PRO A 69 17.66 18.80 -7.84
CA PRO A 69 16.70 19.38 -8.77
C PRO A 69 16.36 20.83 -8.39
N ALA A 70 16.16 21.68 -9.40
CA ALA A 70 15.84 23.10 -9.19
C ALA A 70 14.51 23.32 -8.43
N ALA A 71 13.58 22.35 -8.49
CA ALA A 71 12.32 22.36 -7.74
C ALA A 71 11.85 20.94 -7.41
N ALA A 72 11.17 20.78 -6.26
CA ALA A 72 10.37 19.58 -6.00
C ALA A 72 9.16 19.62 -6.93
N GLU A 73 8.99 18.58 -7.75
CA GLU A 73 7.78 18.42 -8.54
C GLU A 73 6.85 17.43 -7.85
N THR A 74 5.56 17.78 -7.83
CA THR A 74 4.49 16.85 -7.48
C THR A 74 3.86 16.39 -8.79
N ARG A 75 3.75 15.08 -8.95
CA ARG A 75 3.04 14.45 -10.07
C ARG A 75 2.20 13.31 -9.53
N SER A 76 1.41 12.68 -10.38
CA SER A 76 0.56 11.56 -9.97
C SER A 76 0.71 10.38 -10.91
N VAL A 77 0.62 9.18 -10.34
CA VAL A 77 0.35 7.96 -11.11
C VAL A 77 -1.07 7.51 -10.80
N TYR A 78 -1.84 7.21 -11.83
CA TYR A 78 -3.19 6.68 -11.73
C TYR A 78 -3.10 5.16 -11.80
N VAL A 79 -3.66 4.50 -10.78
CA VAL A 79 -3.55 3.06 -10.59
C VAL A 79 -4.91 2.39 -10.64
N SER A 80 -5.05 1.40 -11.51
CA SER A 80 -6.16 0.44 -11.50
C SER A 80 -5.61 -0.97 -11.39
N ALA A 81 -6.35 -1.88 -10.77
CA ALA A 81 -5.90 -3.26 -10.64
C ALA A 81 -7.06 -4.25 -10.80
N VAL A 82 -6.75 -5.37 -11.44
CA VAL A 82 -7.66 -6.51 -11.59
C VAL A 82 -6.93 -7.80 -11.28
N TYR A 83 -7.66 -8.82 -10.84
CA TYR A 83 -7.07 -10.13 -10.58
C TYR A 83 -8.03 -11.26 -10.92
N ASN A 84 -7.49 -12.43 -11.19
CA ASN A 84 -8.23 -13.68 -11.33
C ASN A 84 -7.67 -14.73 -10.36
N ALA A 85 -8.02 -16.00 -10.55
CA ALA A 85 -7.56 -17.08 -9.67
C ALA A 85 -6.03 -17.28 -9.65
N THR A 86 -5.29 -16.80 -10.64
CA THR A 86 -3.87 -17.13 -10.84
C THR A 86 -2.95 -15.90 -10.96
N HIS A 87 -3.47 -14.79 -11.48
CA HIS A 87 -2.69 -13.60 -11.82
C HIS A 87 -3.38 -12.33 -11.33
N ILE A 88 -2.56 -11.30 -11.16
CA ILE A 88 -2.97 -9.92 -10.90
C ILE A 88 -2.32 -9.03 -11.95
N ALA A 89 -3.06 -8.01 -12.38
CA ALA A 89 -2.57 -6.97 -13.27
C ALA A 89 -2.82 -5.58 -12.71
N PHE A 90 -1.83 -4.71 -12.94
CA PHE A 90 -1.85 -3.31 -12.57
C PHE A 90 -1.80 -2.48 -13.85
N LEU A 91 -2.78 -1.61 -14.06
CA LEU A 91 -2.71 -0.55 -15.05
C LEU A 91 -2.22 0.72 -14.36
N LEU A 92 -1.04 1.16 -14.78
CA LEU A 92 -0.39 2.39 -14.33
C LEU A 92 -0.44 3.40 -15.46
N THR A 93 -0.96 4.60 -15.18
CA THR A 93 -0.93 5.69 -16.16
C THR A 93 -0.41 6.99 -15.53
N TRP A 94 0.44 7.71 -16.25
CA TRP A 94 0.96 9.00 -15.80
C TRP A 94 1.19 9.92 -17.00
N GLN A 95 1.07 11.22 -16.75
CA GLN A 95 1.35 12.23 -17.77
C GLN A 95 2.85 12.34 -17.97
N ASP A 96 3.25 12.41 -19.23
CA ASP A 96 4.61 12.60 -19.65
C ASP A 96 4.60 13.27 -21.03
N SER A 97 5.11 14.49 -21.11
CA SER A 97 5.10 15.25 -22.37
C SER A 97 6.08 14.70 -23.41
N THR A 98 7.05 13.90 -22.97
CA THR A 98 8.03 13.26 -23.82
C THR A 98 7.82 11.74 -23.83
N ARG A 99 8.38 11.09 -24.84
CA ARG A 99 8.34 9.64 -24.99
C ARG A 99 9.77 9.14 -25.05
N ASP A 100 10.38 9.01 -23.89
CA ASP A 100 11.80 8.72 -23.77
C ASP A 100 12.00 7.21 -23.68
N VAL A 101 12.45 6.63 -24.80
CA VAL A 101 12.58 5.19 -24.99
C VAL A 101 14.05 4.85 -25.17
N ALA A 102 14.56 3.89 -24.39
CA ALA A 102 15.93 3.42 -24.56
C ALA A 102 16.13 2.86 -25.99
N THR A 103 17.20 3.28 -26.65
CA THR A 103 17.59 2.80 -27.97
C THR A 103 18.99 2.20 -27.92
N PRO A 104 19.27 1.09 -28.64
CA PRO A 104 20.61 0.54 -28.71
C PRO A 104 21.63 1.58 -29.21
N GLY A 105 22.68 1.83 -28.43
CA GLY A 105 23.70 2.83 -28.74
C GLY A 105 23.36 4.28 -28.38
N GLY A 106 22.16 4.54 -27.84
CA GLY A 106 21.80 5.85 -27.29
C GLY A 106 22.49 6.08 -25.95
N LEU A 107 23.48 6.97 -25.92
CA LEU A 107 24.24 7.30 -24.70
C LEU A 107 23.60 8.45 -23.89
N ASP A 108 22.73 9.23 -24.52
CA ASP A 108 22.15 10.46 -23.95
C ASP A 108 20.63 10.38 -23.69
N VAL A 109 20.04 9.18 -23.77
CA VAL A 109 18.60 8.98 -23.53
C VAL A 109 18.40 8.15 -22.27
N PHE A 110 17.84 8.76 -21.25
CA PHE A 110 17.31 8.03 -20.09
C PHE A 110 15.88 7.62 -20.42
N PRO A 111 15.51 6.34 -20.25
CA PRO A 111 14.16 5.90 -20.55
C PRO A 111 13.18 6.31 -19.44
N ASP A 112 11.96 6.62 -19.84
CA ASP A 112 10.83 6.71 -18.91
C ASP A 112 10.65 5.38 -18.20
N ALA A 113 10.28 5.44 -16.93
CA ALA A 113 10.18 4.24 -16.11
C ALA A 113 9.09 4.34 -15.05
N VAL A 114 8.59 3.17 -14.64
CA VAL A 114 7.67 3.05 -13.51
C VAL A 114 8.02 1.81 -12.68
N ALA A 115 7.87 1.92 -11.37
CA ALA A 115 8.08 0.81 -10.45
C ALA A 115 6.90 0.63 -9.49
N ILE A 116 6.66 -0.63 -9.12
CA ILE A 116 5.78 -1.02 -8.01
C ILE A 116 6.63 -1.74 -6.97
N GLN A 117 6.61 -1.26 -5.74
CA GLN A 117 7.32 -1.83 -4.60
C GLN A 117 6.31 -2.53 -3.67
N PHE A 118 6.64 -3.76 -3.28
CA PHE A 118 5.87 -4.57 -2.34
C PHE A 118 6.72 -4.99 -1.15
N PRO A 119 6.15 -5.08 0.05
CA PRO A 119 6.84 -5.68 1.18
C PRO A 119 6.98 -7.20 0.95
N VAL A 120 8.19 -7.77 1.14
CA VAL A 120 8.38 -9.23 1.03
C VAL A 120 7.61 -9.93 2.16
N SER A 121 7.81 -9.48 3.40
CA SER A 121 7.02 -9.88 4.56
C SER A 121 5.91 -8.86 4.82
N ARG A 122 4.69 -9.34 5.03
CA ARG A 122 3.52 -8.48 5.30
C ARG A 122 3.24 -8.28 6.79
N ALA A 123 4.13 -8.76 7.66
CA ALA A 123 3.98 -8.64 9.11
C ALA A 123 4.07 -7.17 9.60
N GLN A 124 4.89 -6.37 8.92
CA GLN A 124 5.03 -4.94 9.12
C GLN A 124 5.41 -4.27 7.81
N LEU A 125 5.05 -2.99 7.65
CA LEU A 125 5.47 -2.22 6.49
C LEU A 125 6.97 -1.91 6.59
N PRO A 126 7.79 -2.28 5.60
CA PRO A 126 9.19 -1.90 5.55
C PRO A 126 9.38 -0.39 5.45
N TYR A 127 10.62 0.04 5.68
CA TYR A 127 11.02 1.41 5.37
C TYR A 127 10.71 1.72 3.90
N ILE A 128 10.02 2.84 3.65
CA ILE A 128 9.48 3.17 2.33
C ILE A 128 10.60 3.34 1.27
N CYS A 129 11.78 3.81 1.70
CA CYS A 129 12.95 3.96 0.84
C CYS A 129 13.68 2.62 0.63
N MET A 130 12.93 1.64 0.10
CA MET A 130 13.45 0.35 -0.38
C MET A 130 13.85 -0.65 0.72
N GLY A 131 13.17 -0.56 1.87
CA GLY A 131 13.28 -1.53 2.95
C GLY A 131 14.59 -1.46 3.72
N THR A 132 14.82 -2.51 4.51
CA THR A 132 16.06 -2.76 5.24
C THR A 132 16.42 -4.24 5.10
N VAL A 133 17.54 -4.64 5.68
CA VAL A 133 17.97 -6.04 5.78
C VAL A 133 16.88 -6.96 6.32
N ASP A 134 16.31 -6.58 7.45
CA ASP A 134 15.33 -7.40 8.15
C ASP A 134 13.94 -7.31 7.50
N ASN A 135 13.69 -6.26 6.72
CA ASN A 135 12.43 -5.99 6.06
C ASN A 135 12.67 -5.61 4.60
N PRO A 136 13.00 -6.59 3.75
CA PRO A 136 13.26 -6.33 2.35
C PRO A 136 11.98 -6.06 1.57
N VAL A 137 12.16 -5.50 0.38
CA VAL A 137 11.08 -5.23 -0.57
C VAL A 137 11.33 -5.92 -1.90
N ASN A 138 10.26 -6.34 -2.55
CA ASN A 138 10.25 -6.77 -3.94
C ASN A 138 9.82 -5.59 -4.80
N ILE A 139 10.54 -5.31 -5.89
CA ILE A 139 10.25 -4.20 -6.79
C ILE A 139 10.05 -4.76 -8.19
N ILE A 140 8.90 -4.50 -8.80
CA ILE A 140 8.72 -4.63 -10.23
C ILE A 140 9.15 -3.32 -10.86
N TYR A 141 10.09 -3.36 -11.80
CA TYR A 141 10.60 -2.16 -12.46
C TYR A 141 10.46 -2.29 -13.98
N TRP A 142 9.68 -1.39 -14.58
CA TRP A 142 9.54 -1.29 -16.02
C TRP A 142 10.27 -0.05 -16.55
N LYS A 143 10.97 -0.21 -17.67
CA LYS A 143 11.63 0.86 -18.42
C LYS A 143 11.22 0.84 -19.88
N ALA A 144 10.93 2.01 -20.43
CA ALA A 144 10.61 2.21 -21.83
C ALA A 144 11.74 1.73 -22.74
N GLY A 145 11.42 0.83 -23.67
CA GLY A 145 12.38 0.26 -24.62
C GLY A 145 13.26 -0.87 -24.09
N VAL A 146 13.19 -1.17 -22.78
CA VAL A 146 13.97 -2.26 -22.16
C VAL A 146 13.05 -3.41 -21.75
N GLY A 147 11.92 -3.13 -21.09
CA GLY A 147 11.01 -4.16 -20.58
C GLY A 147 10.79 -4.04 -19.08
N VAL A 148 10.35 -5.15 -18.47
CA VAL A 148 10.03 -5.23 -17.04
C VAL A 148 10.85 -6.31 -16.36
N GLU A 149 11.30 -6.04 -15.14
CA GLU A 149 12.13 -6.92 -14.34
C GLU A 149 11.62 -6.99 -12.90
N ASN A 150 11.82 -8.13 -12.26
CA ASN A 150 11.61 -8.35 -10.83
C ASN A 150 12.93 -8.16 -10.08
N LEU A 151 12.92 -7.27 -9.10
CA LEU A 151 14.08 -6.89 -8.29
C LEU A 151 13.81 -7.13 -6.81
N VAL A 152 14.88 -7.18 -6.05
CA VAL A 152 14.84 -7.11 -4.59
C VAL A 152 15.74 -5.96 -4.11
N ALA A 153 15.29 -5.28 -3.05
CA ALA A 153 16.08 -4.29 -2.35
C ALA A 153 15.96 -4.48 -0.84
N GLY A 154 16.98 -4.04 -0.11
CA GLY A 154 17.10 -4.28 1.33
C GLY A 154 17.56 -5.70 1.67
N ALA A 155 17.18 -6.72 0.89
CA ALA A 155 17.66 -8.09 1.08
C ALA A 155 19.11 -8.17 0.63
N GLY A 156 20.03 -8.39 1.56
CA GLY A 156 21.38 -8.78 1.17
C GLY A 156 22.50 -8.39 2.10
N TYR A 157 22.40 -7.24 2.75
CA TYR A 157 23.29 -6.94 3.88
C TYR A 157 22.88 -7.85 5.04
N GLY A 158 23.81 -8.52 5.71
CA GLY A 158 23.51 -9.41 6.84
C GLY A 158 23.13 -10.86 6.51
N LEU A 159 22.89 -11.22 5.24
CA LEU A 159 22.80 -12.63 4.83
C LEU A 159 24.20 -13.19 4.53
N SER A 160 24.46 -14.43 4.96
CA SER A 160 25.67 -15.16 4.55
C SER A 160 25.65 -15.47 3.05
N PRO A 161 26.82 -15.66 2.41
CA PRO A 161 26.90 -16.06 1.00
C PRO A 161 26.02 -17.28 0.66
N GLN A 162 25.97 -18.28 1.55
CA GLN A 162 25.18 -19.50 1.36
C GLN A 162 23.68 -19.22 1.41
N GLN A 163 23.23 -18.35 2.32
CA GLN A 163 21.82 -17.94 2.38
C GLN A 163 21.42 -17.16 1.12
N ARG A 164 22.32 -16.33 0.58
CA ARG A 164 22.08 -15.57 -0.66
C ARG A 164 21.99 -16.50 -1.86
N GLU A 165 22.89 -17.46 -1.98
CA GLU A 165 22.87 -18.48 -3.04
C GLU A 165 21.60 -19.33 -2.99
N ALA A 166 21.13 -19.70 -1.80
CA ALA A 166 19.85 -20.41 -1.62
C ALA A 166 18.63 -19.61 -2.09
N LEU A 167 18.74 -18.29 -2.15
CA LEU A 167 17.72 -17.37 -2.69
C LEU A 167 17.98 -17.01 -4.17
N GLY A 168 18.98 -17.62 -4.81
CA GLY A 168 19.37 -17.33 -6.19
C GLY A 168 19.99 -15.95 -6.39
N LEU A 169 20.47 -15.31 -5.33
CA LEU A 169 21.16 -14.02 -5.37
C LEU A 169 22.68 -14.21 -5.54
N GLN A 170 23.37 -13.16 -5.99
CA GLN A 170 24.83 -13.17 -6.07
C GLN A 170 25.44 -13.36 -4.67
N ALA A 171 26.52 -14.14 -4.52
CA ALA A 171 27.13 -14.37 -3.20
C ALA A 171 27.57 -13.07 -2.50
N THR A 172 28.01 -12.08 -3.28
CA THR A 172 28.38 -10.73 -2.81
C THR A 172 27.50 -9.70 -3.51
N PRO A 173 26.73 -8.88 -2.78
CA PRO A 173 25.90 -7.85 -3.38
C PRO A 173 26.79 -6.79 -4.04
N THR A 174 26.52 -6.50 -5.30
CA THR A 174 27.22 -5.44 -6.08
C THR A 174 26.41 -4.14 -6.15
N SER A 175 25.16 -4.17 -5.68
CA SER A 175 24.22 -3.06 -5.72
C SER A 175 23.21 -3.22 -4.57
N PRO A 176 22.65 -2.12 -4.02
CA PRO A 176 21.56 -2.16 -3.04
C PRO A 176 20.23 -2.69 -3.64
N VAL A 177 20.18 -2.83 -4.97
CA VAL A 177 19.07 -3.41 -5.73
C VAL A 177 19.62 -4.50 -6.63
N GLU A 178 19.06 -5.69 -6.54
CA GLU A 178 19.54 -6.85 -7.27
C GLU A 178 18.40 -7.47 -8.09
N LEU A 179 18.75 -8.04 -9.25
CA LEU A 179 17.82 -8.85 -10.03
C LEU A 179 17.48 -10.12 -9.25
N LEU A 180 16.18 -10.46 -9.22
CA LEU A 180 15.77 -11.78 -8.76
C LEU A 180 16.15 -12.86 -9.79
N PRO A 181 16.35 -14.12 -9.37
CA PRO A 181 16.71 -15.22 -10.28
C PRO A 181 15.65 -15.47 -11.36
N GLN A 182 16.03 -16.19 -12.42
CA GLN A 182 15.19 -16.40 -13.61
C GLN A 182 13.80 -17.00 -13.31
N ASN A 183 13.71 -17.89 -12.33
CA ASN A 183 12.44 -18.48 -11.88
C ASN A 183 11.50 -17.47 -11.19
N ALA A 184 12.02 -16.31 -10.78
CA ALA A 184 11.27 -15.20 -10.21
C ALA A 184 11.02 -14.07 -11.22
N GLN A 185 11.59 -14.12 -12.44
CA GLN A 185 11.31 -13.17 -13.53
C GLN A 185 9.98 -13.46 -14.25
N VAL A 186 8.93 -13.76 -13.48
CA VAL A 186 7.58 -14.10 -13.97
C VAL A 186 6.68 -12.87 -14.03
N VAL A 187 7.16 -11.80 -14.68
CA VAL A 187 6.43 -10.54 -14.83
C VAL A 187 6.42 -10.14 -16.31
N GLN A 188 5.30 -9.62 -16.76
CA GLN A 188 5.10 -9.15 -18.13
C GLN A 188 4.58 -7.72 -18.13
N ALA A 189 4.90 -6.96 -19.18
CA ALA A 189 4.42 -5.59 -19.36
C ALA A 189 3.89 -5.37 -20.77
N TYR A 190 2.75 -4.68 -20.86
CA TYR A 190 2.10 -4.28 -22.11
C TYR A 190 1.87 -2.78 -22.06
N THR A 191 2.34 -2.05 -23.06
CA THR A 191 2.45 -0.60 -22.96
C THR A 191 1.91 0.14 -24.16
N THR A 192 1.41 1.34 -23.91
CA THR A 192 0.97 2.28 -24.93
C THR A 192 1.37 3.68 -24.48
N TYR A 193 1.81 4.50 -25.43
CA TYR A 193 2.03 5.92 -25.21
C TYR A 193 1.14 6.70 -26.18
N ALA A 194 0.21 7.49 -25.64
CA ALA A 194 -0.74 8.24 -26.45
C ALA A 194 -1.14 9.53 -25.73
N GLY A 195 -1.14 10.65 -26.45
CA GLY A 195 -1.61 11.94 -25.93
C GLY A 195 -0.82 12.48 -24.73
N GLY A 196 0.51 12.31 -24.72
CA GLY A 196 1.35 12.78 -23.61
C GLY A 196 1.16 11.97 -22.33
N ARG A 197 0.87 10.67 -22.47
CA ARG A 197 0.59 9.78 -21.33
C ARG A 197 1.13 8.39 -21.63
N TRP A 198 1.83 7.83 -20.65
CA TRP A 198 2.13 6.42 -20.61
C TRP A 198 0.97 5.62 -20.01
N GLN A 199 0.74 4.44 -20.57
CA GLN A 199 -0.14 3.42 -20.03
C GLN A 199 0.65 2.11 -20.00
N VAL A 200 0.84 1.56 -18.81
CA VAL A 200 1.64 0.35 -18.59
C VAL A 200 0.80 -0.64 -17.80
N VAL A 201 0.47 -1.76 -18.44
CA VAL A 201 -0.15 -2.92 -17.80
C VAL A 201 0.95 -3.88 -17.37
N ILE A 202 1.11 -4.08 -16.07
CA ILE A 202 2.03 -5.04 -15.47
C ILE A 202 1.24 -6.26 -15.01
N VAL A 203 1.63 -7.45 -15.45
CA VAL A 203 0.98 -8.73 -15.09
C VAL A 203 1.98 -9.63 -14.37
N ARG A 204 1.56 -10.24 -13.25
CA ARG A 204 2.34 -11.23 -12.51
C ARG A 204 1.45 -12.28 -11.84
N PRO A 205 1.99 -13.43 -11.41
CA PRO A 205 1.28 -14.37 -10.57
C PRO A 205 0.76 -13.72 -9.28
N LEU A 206 -0.46 -14.09 -8.89
CA LEU A 206 -1.14 -13.64 -7.68
C LEU A 206 -0.44 -14.17 -6.43
N ALA A 207 -0.09 -15.46 -6.46
CA ALA A 207 0.72 -16.09 -5.42
C ALA A 207 2.18 -15.66 -5.51
N SER A 208 2.91 -15.82 -4.40
CA SER A 208 4.37 -15.74 -4.45
C SER A 208 4.94 -17.01 -5.08
N VAL A 209 5.88 -16.84 -6.01
CA VAL A 209 6.64 -17.95 -6.62
C VAL A 209 8.08 -18.04 -6.13
N HIS A 210 8.50 -17.10 -5.27
CA HIS A 210 9.86 -17.00 -4.77
C HIS A 210 9.87 -16.39 -3.36
N PRO A 211 10.74 -16.81 -2.42
CA PRO A 211 10.75 -16.30 -1.04
C PRO A 211 10.93 -14.77 -0.93
N LEU A 212 11.54 -14.15 -1.92
CA LEU A 212 11.75 -12.70 -2.01
C LEU A 212 10.67 -11.97 -2.83
N MET A 213 9.54 -12.62 -3.12
CA MET A 213 8.37 -12.00 -3.75
C MET A 213 7.20 -11.97 -2.78
N SER A 214 6.47 -10.85 -2.79
CA SER A 214 5.25 -10.72 -1.99
C SER A 214 4.12 -11.55 -2.59
N SER A 215 3.36 -12.26 -1.76
CA SER A 215 2.08 -12.86 -2.17
C SER A 215 0.98 -11.79 -2.14
N LEU A 216 0.20 -11.69 -3.22
CA LEU A 216 -0.87 -10.70 -3.39
C LEU A 216 -2.27 -11.34 -3.34
N ALA A 217 -2.37 -12.58 -2.85
CA ALA A 217 -3.61 -13.36 -2.76
C ALA A 217 -4.58 -12.89 -1.65
N SER A 218 -4.21 -11.86 -0.89
CA SER A 218 -5.08 -11.16 0.05
C SER A 218 -4.66 -9.69 0.09
N ASP A 219 -5.41 -8.84 0.80
CA ASP A 219 -5.10 -7.42 0.94
C ASP A 219 -3.61 -7.16 1.22
N PHE A 220 -3.08 -6.15 0.56
CA PHE A 220 -1.65 -5.87 0.53
C PHE A 220 -1.39 -4.36 0.45
N SER A 221 -0.12 -3.98 0.59
CA SER A 221 0.32 -2.61 0.38
C SER A 221 1.36 -2.55 -0.72
N ALA A 222 1.33 -1.47 -1.50
CA ALA A 222 2.32 -1.21 -2.53
C ALA A 222 2.70 0.28 -2.54
N ALA A 223 3.91 0.58 -2.99
CA ALA A 223 4.37 1.94 -3.25
C ALA A 223 4.83 2.07 -4.70
N PHE A 224 4.84 3.29 -5.20
CA PHE A 224 5.08 3.58 -6.61
C PHE A 224 6.22 4.55 -6.78
N ALA A 225 6.90 4.43 -7.92
CA ALA A 225 7.86 5.41 -8.37
C ALA A 225 7.77 5.59 -9.89
N THR A 226 8.01 6.82 -10.36
CA THR A 226 8.15 7.11 -11.80
C THR A 226 9.43 7.88 -12.07
N TRP A 227 9.97 7.68 -13.27
CA TRP A 227 11.13 8.39 -13.80
C TRP A 227 10.74 9.03 -15.12
N ASP A 228 10.97 10.34 -15.24
CA ASP A 228 10.86 11.13 -16.47
C ASP A 228 12.25 11.20 -17.14
N GLY A 229 12.38 10.51 -18.26
CA GLY A 229 13.61 10.39 -19.01
C GLY A 229 14.10 11.72 -19.59
N GLY A 230 13.15 12.53 -20.08
CA GLY A 230 13.39 13.87 -20.62
C GLY A 230 13.94 14.85 -19.57
N LYS A 231 13.69 14.59 -18.28
CA LYS A 231 14.30 15.31 -17.14
C LYS A 231 15.59 14.69 -16.61
N GLY A 232 16.06 13.63 -17.24
CA GLY A 232 17.28 12.92 -16.84
C GLY A 232 17.14 12.07 -15.58
N GLU A 233 15.91 11.74 -15.18
CA GLU A 233 15.63 10.92 -14.01
C GLU A 233 16.13 9.49 -14.21
N ARG A 234 16.87 8.97 -13.23
CA ARG A 234 17.36 7.60 -13.20
C ARG A 234 17.78 7.20 -11.79
N GLY A 235 17.77 5.91 -11.49
CA GLY A 235 18.24 5.40 -10.19
C GLY A 235 17.48 6.03 -9.03
N GLY A 236 18.17 6.75 -8.14
CA GLY A 236 17.56 7.46 -7.01
C GLY A 236 16.87 8.79 -7.36
N LEU A 237 17.15 9.36 -8.53
CA LEU A 237 16.50 10.58 -9.02
C LEU A 237 15.17 10.20 -9.68
N LYS A 238 14.07 10.38 -8.95
CA LYS A 238 12.70 9.94 -9.31
C LYS A 238 11.65 10.61 -8.43
N ALA A 239 10.37 10.46 -8.76
CA ALA A 239 9.29 10.70 -7.80
C ALA A 239 8.74 9.42 -7.20
N THR A 240 8.33 9.49 -5.92
CA THR A 240 7.86 8.33 -5.15
C THR A 240 6.58 8.62 -4.36
N SER A 241 5.77 7.60 -4.14
CA SER A 241 4.60 7.63 -3.24
C SER A 241 4.94 7.17 -1.83
N GLY A 242 3.99 7.35 -0.90
CA GLY A 242 3.91 6.54 0.32
C GLY A 242 3.35 5.13 0.05
N TRP A 243 3.15 4.34 1.12
CA TRP A 243 2.47 3.04 1.04
C TRP A 243 0.97 3.23 0.79
N ILE A 244 0.45 2.57 -0.25
CA ILE A 244 -0.95 2.57 -0.67
C ILE A 244 -1.56 1.21 -0.36
N SER A 245 -2.77 1.18 0.20
CA SER A 245 -3.47 -0.07 0.53
C SER A 245 -4.25 -0.60 -0.67
N PHE A 246 -4.24 -1.92 -0.86
CA PHE A 246 -4.97 -2.63 -1.89
C PHE A 246 -5.93 -3.63 -1.23
N THR A 247 -7.21 -3.54 -1.56
CA THR A 247 -8.24 -4.45 -1.07
C THR A 247 -8.73 -5.33 -2.22
N LEU A 248 -8.67 -6.65 -2.06
CA LEU A 248 -9.17 -7.56 -3.09
C LEU A 248 -10.69 -7.65 -3.02
N GLU A 249 -11.35 -7.45 -4.17
CA GLU A 249 -12.77 -7.74 -4.32
C GLU A 249 -13.00 -9.24 -4.16
N ARG A 250 -13.59 -9.67 -3.05
CA ARG A 250 -13.94 -11.07 -2.86
C ARG A 250 -15.15 -11.42 -3.74
N PRO A 251 -15.04 -12.38 -4.67
CA PRO A 251 -16.20 -12.87 -5.40
C PRO A 251 -17.25 -13.33 -4.39
N ALA A 252 -18.52 -12.99 -4.62
CA ALA A 252 -19.59 -13.53 -3.81
C ALA A 252 -19.45 -15.05 -3.78
N ALA A 253 -19.29 -15.63 -2.58
CA ALA A 253 -19.34 -17.08 -2.43
C ALA A 253 -20.63 -17.55 -3.09
N PRO A 254 -20.63 -18.64 -3.89
CA PRO A 254 -21.88 -19.19 -4.39
C PRO A 254 -22.78 -19.37 -3.18
N ALA A 255 -23.97 -18.75 -3.22
CA ALA A 255 -24.92 -18.78 -2.12
C ALA A 255 -25.01 -20.24 -1.68
N ARG A 256 -24.57 -20.54 -0.46
CA ARG A 256 -24.74 -21.85 0.12
C ARG A 256 -26.23 -22.10 0.07
N VAL A 257 -26.68 -22.98 -0.82
CA VAL A 257 -28.01 -23.55 -0.72
C VAL A 257 -27.93 -24.39 0.55
N GLU A 258 -28.23 -23.77 1.67
CA GLU A 258 -28.59 -24.51 2.87
C GLU A 258 -29.86 -25.25 2.48
N THR A 259 -29.70 -26.53 2.12
CA THR A 259 -30.80 -27.46 2.23
C THR A 259 -31.17 -27.47 3.70
N VAL A 260 -32.08 -26.58 4.09
CA VAL A 260 -32.75 -26.65 5.38
C VAL A 260 -33.60 -27.91 5.27
N THR A 261 -33.02 -29.06 5.62
CA THR A 261 -33.82 -30.20 6.05
C THR A 261 -34.58 -29.72 7.26
N GLN A 262 -35.84 -29.37 7.06
CA GLN A 262 -36.75 -28.96 8.11
C GLN A 262 -36.91 -30.14 9.08
N ALA A 263 -36.08 -30.16 10.12
CA ALA A 263 -36.35 -30.97 11.29
C ALA A 263 -37.58 -30.38 11.98
N ALA A 264 -38.49 -31.27 12.41
CA ALA A 264 -39.73 -30.93 13.10
C ALA A 264 -39.50 -29.87 14.20
N PRO A 265 -40.46 -28.94 14.42
CA PRO A 265 -40.27 -27.83 15.35
C PRO A 265 -40.07 -28.38 16.76
N THR A 266 -38.82 -28.36 17.22
CA THR A 266 -38.53 -28.48 18.64
C THR A 266 -38.47 -27.06 19.16
N THR A 267 -39.45 -26.68 19.99
CA THR A 267 -39.49 -25.39 20.65
C THR A 267 -38.24 -25.25 21.52
N VAL A 268 -37.21 -24.57 21.01
CA VAL A 268 -36.08 -24.14 21.81
C VAL A 268 -36.38 -22.72 22.26
N THR A 269 -36.78 -22.56 23.52
CA THR A 269 -36.87 -21.26 24.17
C THR A 269 -35.47 -20.66 24.22
N ALA A 270 -35.16 -19.76 23.28
CA ALA A 270 -33.94 -18.98 23.30
C ALA A 270 -34.04 -17.93 24.43
N THR A 271 -33.41 -18.21 25.56
CA THR A 271 -33.20 -17.20 26.61
C THR A 271 -32.24 -16.15 26.06
N GLN A 272 -32.77 -14.99 25.67
CA GLN A 272 -31.96 -13.82 25.38
C GLN A 272 -31.30 -13.37 26.68
N ILE A 273 -29.99 -13.60 26.83
CA ILE A 273 -29.20 -12.95 27.88
C ILE A 273 -28.97 -11.52 27.41
N VAL A 274 -29.86 -10.61 27.84
CA VAL A 274 -29.59 -9.18 27.78
C VAL A 274 -28.53 -8.90 28.85
N GLU A 275 -27.30 -8.64 28.40
CA GLU A 275 -26.20 -8.26 29.28
C GLU A 275 -26.44 -6.84 29.80
N THR A 276 -27.29 -6.71 30.83
CA THR A 276 -27.47 -5.44 31.53
C THR A 276 -26.24 -5.21 32.39
N SER A 277 -25.41 -4.23 32.03
CA SER A 277 -24.34 -3.76 32.91
C SER A 277 -24.96 -3.41 34.28
N PRO A 278 -24.57 -4.10 35.37
CA PRO A 278 -25.22 -3.87 36.65
C PRO A 278 -24.98 -2.44 37.12
N THR A 279 -26.02 -1.75 37.59
CA THR A 279 -25.94 -0.36 38.05
C THR A 279 -24.88 -0.14 39.15
N TRP A 280 -24.51 -1.19 39.89
CA TRP A 280 -23.43 -1.16 40.88
C TRP A 280 -22.03 -0.94 40.26
N ALA A 281 -21.80 -1.29 39.00
CA ALA A 281 -20.51 -1.10 38.32
C ALA A 281 -20.15 0.39 38.23
N TRP A 282 -21.15 1.26 38.00
CA TRP A 282 -20.97 2.72 38.00
C TRP A 282 -20.67 3.28 39.40
N VAL A 283 -21.19 2.65 40.46
CA VAL A 283 -20.91 3.04 41.84
C VAL A 283 -19.45 2.73 42.19
N VAL A 284 -18.95 1.55 41.79
CA VAL A 284 -17.55 1.16 42.02
C VAL A 284 -16.59 2.09 41.28
N ILE A 285 -16.87 2.40 40.02
CA ILE A 285 -16.08 3.36 39.23
C ILE A 285 -16.09 4.75 39.88
N GLY A 286 -17.25 5.21 40.37
CA GLY A 286 -17.37 6.49 41.07
C GLY A 286 -16.55 6.56 42.37
N VAL A 287 -16.56 5.49 43.16
CA VAL A 287 -15.76 5.40 44.41
C VAL A 287 -14.27 5.40 44.10
N LEU A 288 -13.83 4.66 43.07
CA LEU A 288 -12.43 4.61 42.64
C LEU A 288 -11.91 6.00 42.22
N ILE A 289 -12.70 6.75 41.45
CA ILE A 289 -12.36 8.11 41.03
C ILE A 289 -12.26 9.05 42.25
N ALA A 290 -13.17 8.92 43.22
CA ALA A 290 -13.15 9.74 44.43
C ALA A 290 -11.92 9.45 45.31
N VAL A 291 -11.54 8.17 45.46
CA VAL A 291 -10.35 7.75 46.20
C VAL A 291 -9.07 8.29 45.53
N ILE A 292 -8.97 8.16 44.20
CA ILE A 292 -7.83 8.69 43.44
C ILE A 292 -7.72 10.21 43.58
N ALA A 293 -8.85 10.94 43.52
CA ALA A 293 -8.87 12.39 43.70
C ALA A 293 -8.43 12.82 45.12
N ILE A 294 -8.80 12.06 46.15
CA ILE A 294 -8.38 12.31 47.54
C ILE A 294 -6.88 12.05 47.70
N LEU A 295 -6.37 10.95 47.14
CA LEU A 295 -4.94 10.61 47.20
C LEU A 295 -4.07 11.65 46.46
N LEU A 296 -4.51 12.09 45.27
CA LEU A 296 -3.84 13.15 44.52
C LEU A 296 -3.93 14.50 45.25
N GLY A 297 -5.08 14.85 45.83
CA GLY A 297 -5.26 16.09 46.61
C GLY A 297 -4.40 16.16 47.87
N LEU A 298 -4.16 15.02 48.53
CA LEU A 298 -3.26 14.92 49.68
C LEU A 298 -1.78 15.03 49.27
N ALA A 299 -1.41 14.52 48.09
CA ALA A 299 -0.06 14.65 47.55
C ALA A 299 0.31 16.10 47.17
N PHE A 300 -0.67 16.90 46.70
CA PHE A 300 -0.46 18.31 46.36
C PHE A 300 -0.46 19.28 47.55
N ARG A 301 -0.89 18.85 48.75
CA ARG A 301 -0.82 19.67 49.98
C ARG A 301 0.50 19.56 50.75
N ARG A 302 1.44 18.73 50.29
CA ARG A 302 2.79 18.59 50.86
C ARG A 302 3.86 19.00 49.84
N LYS A 303 3.77 20.21 49.28
CA LYS A 303 4.89 20.95 48.68
C LYS A 303 4.61 22.44 48.79
#